data_AF-A0A0A3YJK3-F1
#
_entry.id   AF-A0A0A3YJK3-F1
#
_cell.length_a   1.000
_cell.length_b   1.000
_cell.length_c   1.000
_cell.angle_alpha   90.00
_cell.angle_beta   90.00
_cell.angle_gamma   90.00
#
_symmetry.space_group_name_H-M   'P 1'
#
loop_
_entity.id
_entity.type
_entity.pdbx_description
1 polymer ?
#
loop_
_entity_poly.entity_id
_entity_poly.type
_entity_poly.pdbx_seq_one_letter_code
_entity_poly.pdbx_strand_id
1 'polypeptide(L)'
;MFGWGKSADLERRAKRAAEQMFFFQRATVQLPFSELRVYAEREGFISTGDSSSRSNQTGFRWASGEADFDFFVEYSDRRSVTAEAYGDIFGLVLLAHSHLPTISVEIKKAYGVTMGKNAARFRKIMLGFPGFDGGTEDILKRFH
;
A
#
# COMPACT_ATOMS: atom_id res chain seq x y z
N MET A 1 7.77 31.79 7.27
CA MET A 1 8.34 30.55 7.84
C MET A 1 7.24 29.48 7.90
N PHE A 2 7.07 28.62 6.90
CA PHE A 2 6.01 27.57 6.91
C PHE A 2 6.35 26.30 6.08
N GLY A 3 7.63 26.02 5.83
CA GLY A 3 8.05 24.95 4.90
C GLY A 3 8.50 23.63 5.53
N TRP A 4 9.07 23.65 6.75
CA TRP A 4 9.80 22.49 7.28
C TRP A 4 8.90 21.43 7.93
N GLY A 5 7.88 21.84 8.69
CA GLY A 5 6.98 20.89 9.38
C GLY A 5 6.16 19.99 8.45
N LYS A 6 5.79 20.49 7.26
CA LYS A 6 5.04 19.70 6.25
C LYS A 6 5.90 18.67 5.51
N SER A 7 7.22 18.89 5.40
CA SER A 7 8.13 17.88 4.81
C SER A 7 8.34 16.73 5.79
N ALA A 8 8.63 17.07 7.05
CA ALA A 8 8.88 16.09 8.10
C ALA A 8 7.66 15.19 8.34
N ASP A 9 6.44 15.74 8.26
CA ASP A 9 5.22 14.92 8.38
C ASP A 9 5.05 13.95 7.20
N LEU A 10 5.23 14.40 5.95
CA LEU A 10 5.14 13.53 4.78
C LEU A 10 6.20 12.43 4.79
N GLU A 11 7.43 12.75 5.22
CA GLU A 11 8.51 11.77 5.36
C GLU A 11 8.20 10.73 6.44
N ARG A 12 7.68 11.15 7.59
CA ARG A 12 7.23 10.24 8.66
C ARG A 12 6.12 9.32 8.18
N ARG A 13 5.11 9.86 7.49
CA ARG A 13 3.99 9.10 6.90
C ARG A 13 4.49 8.11 5.84
N ALA A 14 5.42 8.53 4.98
CA ALA A 14 6.03 7.67 3.97
C ALA A 14 6.85 6.53 4.59
N LYS A 15 7.64 6.81 5.64
CA LYS A 15 8.36 5.77 6.37
C LYS A 15 7.41 4.73 6.96
N ARG A 16 6.33 5.18 7.59
CA ARG A 16 5.28 4.28 8.13
C ARG A 16 4.65 3.43 7.01
N ALA A 17 4.29 4.04 5.89
CA ALA A 17 3.74 3.32 4.74
C ALA A 17 4.72 2.26 4.20
N ALA A 18 6.02 2.58 4.15
CA ALA A 18 7.05 1.64 3.73
C ALA A 18 7.17 0.44 4.69
N GLU A 19 7.19 0.70 6.00
CA GLU A 19 7.22 -0.36 7.03
C GLU A 19 6.00 -1.28 6.94
N GLN A 20 4.80 -0.71 6.76
CA GLN A 20 3.56 -1.45 6.60
C GLN A 20 3.54 -2.28 5.30
N MET A 21 4.08 -1.76 4.20
CA MET A 21 4.22 -2.53 2.96
C MET A 21 5.18 -3.71 3.12
N PHE A 22 6.34 -3.51 3.74
CA PHE A 22 7.28 -4.61 4.02
C PHE A 22 6.72 -5.63 5.00
N PHE A 23 5.89 -5.19 5.94
CA PHE A 23 5.16 -6.10 6.82
C PHE A 23 4.30 -7.06 6.00
N PHE A 24 3.40 -6.55 5.14
CA PHE A 24 2.52 -7.40 4.35
C PHE A 24 3.28 -8.20 3.27
N GLN A 25 4.30 -7.65 2.62
CA GLN A 25 5.12 -8.39 1.66
C GLN A 25 5.77 -9.62 2.32
N ARG A 26 6.29 -9.49 3.55
CA ARG A 26 6.88 -10.63 4.28
C ARG A 26 5.81 -11.60 4.78
N ALA A 27 4.73 -11.07 5.37
CA ALA A 27 3.64 -11.87 5.90
C ALA A 27 2.99 -12.73 4.81
N THR A 28 2.79 -12.17 3.61
CA THR A 28 2.21 -12.91 2.47
C THR A 28 3.08 -14.06 1.98
N VAL A 29 4.41 -13.97 2.13
CA VAL A 29 5.31 -15.08 1.78
C VAL A 29 5.32 -16.15 2.87
N GLN A 30 5.33 -15.74 4.13
CA GLN A 30 5.59 -16.61 5.28
C GLN A 30 4.34 -17.29 5.85
N LEU A 31 3.18 -16.63 5.78
CA LEU A 31 1.97 -17.06 6.46
C LEU A 31 0.91 -17.57 5.48
N PRO A 32 0.15 -18.62 5.85
CA PRO A 32 -1.06 -18.99 5.13
C PRO A 32 -2.14 -17.91 5.31
N PHE A 33 -3.09 -17.84 4.36
CA PHE A 33 -4.18 -16.86 4.38
C PHE A 33 -4.97 -16.86 5.70
N SER A 34 -5.22 -18.05 6.26
CA SER A 34 -5.94 -18.25 7.51
C SER A 34 -5.27 -17.60 8.74
N GLU A 35 -3.96 -17.42 8.71
CA GLU A 35 -3.19 -16.87 9.84
C GLU A 35 -2.90 -15.38 9.66
N LEU A 36 -2.91 -14.87 8.43
CA LEU A 36 -2.59 -13.47 8.13
C LEU A 36 -3.45 -12.50 8.93
N ARG A 37 -4.75 -12.78 9.05
CA ARG A 37 -5.67 -11.88 9.77
C ARG A 37 -5.28 -11.70 11.23
N VAL A 38 -5.10 -12.81 11.95
CA VAL A 38 -4.73 -12.79 13.37
C VAL A 38 -3.37 -12.12 13.56
N TYR A 39 -2.45 -12.35 12.62
CA TYR A 39 -1.13 -11.74 12.65
C TYR A 39 -1.19 -10.21 12.43
N ALA A 40 -1.94 -9.75 11.43
CA ALA A 40 -2.13 -8.33 11.16
C ALA A 40 -2.85 -7.61 12.32
N GLU A 41 -3.85 -8.23 12.93
CA GLU A 41 -4.56 -7.67 14.09
C GLU A 41 -3.63 -7.45 15.30
N ARG A 42 -2.71 -8.39 15.57
CA ARG A 42 -1.70 -8.24 16.62
C ARG A 42 -0.74 -7.08 16.38
N GLU A 43 -0.48 -6.76 15.13
CA GLU A 43 0.42 -5.67 14.72
C GLU A 43 -0.30 -4.32 14.61
N GLY A 44 -1.59 -4.26 14.99
CA GLY A 44 -2.34 -3.01 15.06
C GLY A 44 -3.13 -2.68 13.79
N PHE A 45 -3.38 -3.65 12.92
CA PHE A 45 -4.33 -3.50 11.81
C PHE A 45 -5.74 -3.94 12.22
N ILE A 46 -6.74 -3.37 11.56
CA ILE A 46 -8.11 -3.84 11.57
C ILE A 46 -8.45 -4.43 10.20
N SER A 47 -9.15 -5.56 10.19
CA SER A 47 -9.67 -6.12 8.94
C SER A 47 -10.83 -5.26 8.43
N THR A 48 -10.80 -4.87 7.16
CA THR A 48 -11.87 -4.09 6.50
C THR A 48 -12.91 -4.96 5.78
N GLY A 49 -12.78 -6.29 5.89
CA GLY A 49 -13.67 -7.29 5.29
C GLY A 49 -13.14 -7.90 3.99
N ASP A 50 -13.73 -9.04 3.60
CA ASP A 50 -13.43 -9.71 2.34
C ASP A 50 -14.22 -9.06 1.20
N SER A 51 -13.53 -8.66 0.14
CA SER A 51 -14.19 -8.35 -1.13
C SER A 51 -14.55 -9.67 -1.83
N SER A 52 -15.66 -10.27 -1.38
CA SER A 52 -16.34 -11.45 -1.93
C SER A 52 -15.78 -12.83 -1.54
N SER A 53 -16.69 -13.74 -1.20
CA SER A 53 -16.46 -15.12 -0.76
C SER A 53 -15.81 -16.06 -1.79
N ARG A 54 -15.33 -15.54 -2.93
CA ARG A 54 -14.68 -16.30 -4.00
C ARG A 54 -13.23 -15.90 -4.26
N SER A 55 -12.77 -14.75 -3.76
CA SER A 55 -11.36 -14.37 -3.82
C SER A 55 -10.75 -14.61 -2.45
N ASN A 56 -9.57 -15.24 -2.39
CA ASN A 56 -8.76 -15.24 -1.17
C ASN A 56 -8.15 -13.84 -0.98
N GLN A 57 -9.00 -12.81 -0.94
CA GLN A 57 -8.63 -11.42 -0.86
C GLN A 57 -9.20 -10.85 0.42
N THR A 58 -8.35 -10.22 1.21
CA THR A 58 -8.78 -9.61 2.46
C THR A 58 -8.19 -8.21 2.60
N GLY A 59 -8.98 -7.30 3.15
CA GLY A 59 -8.61 -5.91 3.37
C GLY A 59 -8.13 -5.65 4.80
N PHE A 60 -7.16 -4.74 4.94
CA PHE A 60 -6.64 -4.27 6.21
C PHE A 60 -6.47 -2.75 6.21
N ARG A 61 -6.69 -2.13 7.37
CA ARG A 61 -6.42 -0.72 7.61
C ARG A 61 -5.66 -0.57 8.92
N TRP A 62 -4.77 0.40 9.00
CA TRP A 62 -4.08 0.72 10.24
C TRP A 62 -5.06 1.28 11.29
N ALA A 63 -5.07 0.72 12.50
CA ALA A 63 -6.07 1.07 13.53
C ALA A 63 -5.84 2.44 14.19
N SER A 64 -4.60 2.94 14.18
CA SER A 64 -4.21 4.13 14.95
C SER A 64 -4.13 5.41 14.10
N GLY A 65 -4.97 6.39 14.43
CA GLY A 65 -4.95 7.74 13.86
C GLY A 65 -5.40 7.80 12.39
N GLU A 66 -4.87 8.77 11.64
CA GLU A 66 -5.10 8.87 10.19
C GLU A 66 -4.32 7.77 9.45
N ALA A 67 -5.07 6.80 8.91
CA ALA A 67 -4.54 5.81 7.98
C ALA A 67 -4.31 6.45 6.62
N ASP A 68 -3.08 6.29 6.10
CA ASP A 68 -2.70 6.80 4.79
C ASP A 68 -3.16 5.87 3.65
N PHE A 69 -3.31 4.58 3.96
CA PHE A 69 -3.58 3.52 3.00
C PHE A 69 -4.56 2.48 3.55
N ASP A 70 -5.33 1.89 2.63
CA ASP A 70 -5.99 0.59 2.80
C ASP A 70 -5.18 -0.45 2.06
N PHE A 71 -4.92 -1.57 2.72
CA PHE A 71 -4.13 -2.68 2.21
C PHE A 71 -5.06 -3.81 1.79
N PHE A 72 -4.86 -4.32 0.59
CA PHE A 72 -5.59 -5.45 0.05
C PHE A 72 -4.59 -6.54 -0.26
N VAL A 73 -4.80 -7.70 0.36
CA VAL A 73 -3.90 -8.83 0.22
C VAL A 73 -4.62 -9.93 -0.54
N GLU A 74 -4.06 -10.38 -1.65
CA GLU A 74 -4.62 -11.43 -2.49
C GLU A 74 -3.75 -12.70 -2.42
N TYR A 75 -4.37 -13.83 -2.08
CA TYR A 75 -3.76 -15.16 -2.08
C TYR A 75 -4.20 -15.94 -3.32
N SER A 76 -3.60 -15.60 -4.46
CA SER A 76 -3.61 -16.42 -5.68
C SER A 76 -2.24 -17.09 -5.87
N ASP A 77 -2.03 -17.78 -7.00
CA ASP A 77 -0.73 -18.35 -7.39
C ASP A 77 0.39 -17.30 -7.36
N ARG A 78 0.03 -16.03 -7.53
CA ARG A 78 0.93 -14.87 -7.41
C ARG A 78 0.43 -13.93 -6.33
N ARG A 79 0.69 -14.29 -5.07
CA ARG A 79 0.29 -13.48 -3.91
C ARG A 79 0.73 -12.03 -4.08
N SER A 80 -0.15 -11.10 -3.79
CA SER A 80 0.07 -9.66 -3.97
C SER A 80 -0.45 -8.87 -2.78
N VAL A 81 0.13 -7.69 -2.60
CA VAL A 81 -0.31 -6.68 -1.64
C VAL A 81 -0.47 -5.38 -2.40
N THR A 82 -1.67 -4.84 -2.39
CA THR A 82 -1.99 -3.54 -2.96
C THR A 82 -2.34 -2.59 -1.83
N ALA A 83 -1.67 -1.45 -1.73
CA ALA A 83 -2.05 -0.38 -0.81
C ALA A 83 -2.61 0.80 -1.60
N GLU A 84 -3.88 1.14 -1.38
CA GLU A 84 -4.51 2.30 -2.00
C GLU A 84 -4.53 3.49 -1.04
N ALA A 85 -4.04 4.64 -1.51
CA ALA A 85 -3.92 5.85 -0.70
C ALA A 85 -5.22 6.66 -0.61
N TYR A 86 -5.45 7.35 0.52
CA TYR A 86 -6.58 8.26 0.73
C TYR A 86 -6.14 9.69 1.06
N GLY A 87 -7.10 10.61 1.16
CA GLY A 87 -6.87 11.97 1.64
C GLY A 87 -5.99 12.81 0.72
N ASP A 88 -4.99 13.48 1.29
CA ASP A 88 -4.11 14.41 0.56
C ASP A 88 -3.06 13.74 -0.34
N ILE A 89 -2.89 12.42 -0.22
CA ILE A 89 -2.03 11.58 -1.05
C ILE A 89 -2.82 10.63 -1.97
N PHE A 90 -4.14 10.85 -2.07
CA PHE A 90 -5.05 10.06 -2.90
C PHE A 90 -4.54 9.90 -4.34
N GLY A 91 -4.77 8.72 -4.91
CA GLY A 91 -4.35 8.33 -6.25
C GLY A 91 -2.96 7.69 -6.31
N LEU A 92 -2.25 7.54 -5.18
CA LEU A 92 -1.11 6.64 -5.10
C LEU A 92 -1.56 5.20 -4.83
N VAL A 93 -0.85 4.27 -5.48
CA VAL A 93 -0.99 2.84 -5.25
C VAL A 93 0.39 2.25 -5.00
N LEU A 94 0.55 1.50 -3.92
CA LEU A 94 1.76 0.69 -3.68
C LEU A 94 1.44 -0.75 -4.02
N LEU A 95 2.32 -1.42 -4.74
CA LEU A 95 2.08 -2.79 -5.18
C LEU A 95 3.30 -3.65 -4.89
N ALA A 96 3.11 -4.70 -4.11
CA ALA A 96 4.11 -5.73 -3.90
C ALA A 96 3.60 -7.06 -4.45
N HIS A 97 4.48 -7.79 -5.11
CA HIS A 97 4.21 -9.17 -5.53
C HIS A 97 5.21 -10.10 -4.85
N SER A 98 4.73 -11.26 -4.40
CA SER A 98 5.55 -12.28 -3.74
C SER A 98 6.76 -12.77 -4.56
N HIS A 99 6.71 -12.65 -5.89
CA HIS A 99 7.77 -13.08 -6.81
C HIS A 99 8.72 -11.95 -7.22
N LEU A 100 8.47 -10.72 -6.78
CA LEU A 100 9.32 -9.56 -7.10
C LEU A 100 10.02 -9.05 -5.83
N PRO A 101 11.30 -8.65 -5.95
CA PRO A 101 12.05 -8.14 -4.80
C PRO A 101 11.69 -6.69 -4.45
N THR A 102 10.93 -6.01 -5.31
CA THR A 102 10.61 -4.59 -5.18
C THR A 102 9.12 -4.34 -4.99
N ILE A 103 8.82 -3.15 -4.48
CA ILE A 103 7.49 -2.60 -4.27
C ILE A 103 7.31 -1.42 -5.23
N SER A 104 6.37 -1.54 -6.16
CA SER A 104 6.07 -0.50 -7.12
C SER A 104 5.30 0.65 -6.47
N VAL A 105 5.67 1.88 -6.80
CA VAL A 105 4.96 3.11 -6.40
C VAL A 105 4.29 3.73 -7.62
N GLU A 106 3.02 3.42 -7.79
CA GLU A 106 2.23 3.75 -8.97
C GLU A 106 1.27 4.91 -8.71
N ILE A 107 0.87 5.56 -9.81
CA ILE A 107 -0.20 6.55 -9.83
C ILE A 107 -1.41 5.90 -10.49
N LYS A 108 -2.55 5.89 -9.81
CA LYS A 108 -3.82 5.38 -10.33
C LYS A 108 -4.26 6.25 -11.49
N LYS A 109 -4.00 5.81 -12.73
CA LYS A 109 -4.41 6.49 -13.97
C LYS A 109 -5.88 6.15 -14.26
N ALA A 110 -6.81 6.78 -13.54
CA ALA A 110 -8.23 6.72 -13.85
C ALA A 110 -8.68 8.03 -14.52
N TYR A 111 -9.46 7.93 -15.60
CA TYR A 111 -10.01 9.11 -16.29
C TYR A 111 -10.80 9.98 -15.32
N GLY A 112 -10.42 11.26 -15.22
CA GLY A 112 -11.13 12.25 -14.38
C GLY A 112 -10.77 12.22 -12.88
N VAL A 113 -9.78 11.43 -12.46
CA VAL A 113 -9.37 11.38 -11.06
C VAL A 113 -8.35 12.49 -10.74
N THR A 114 -8.75 13.44 -9.89
CA THR A 114 -7.85 14.46 -9.35
C THR A 114 -6.97 13.85 -8.27
N MET A 115 -5.66 13.86 -8.49
CA MET A 115 -4.67 13.41 -7.51
C MET A 115 -4.70 14.27 -6.24
N GLY A 116 -4.41 13.64 -5.10
CA GLY A 116 -4.19 14.36 -3.86
C GLY A 116 -3.03 15.36 -3.99
N LYS A 117 -3.18 16.53 -3.35
CA LYS A 117 -2.21 17.65 -3.43
C LYS A 117 -0.77 17.27 -3.07
N ASN A 118 -0.57 16.21 -2.28
CA ASN A 118 0.73 15.72 -1.83
C ASN A 118 1.16 14.41 -2.50
N ALA A 119 0.35 13.80 -3.36
CA ALA A 119 0.60 12.49 -3.95
C ALA A 119 1.94 12.43 -4.72
N ALA A 120 2.21 13.40 -5.61
CA ALA A 120 3.46 13.42 -6.36
C ALA A 120 4.70 13.55 -5.47
N ARG A 121 4.61 14.36 -4.40
CA ARG A 121 5.70 14.54 -3.44
C ARG A 121 5.91 13.28 -2.59
N PHE A 122 4.82 12.67 -2.13
CA PHE A 122 4.86 11.43 -1.36
C PHE A 122 5.46 10.29 -2.18
N ARG A 123 5.09 10.15 -3.47
CA ARG A 123 5.73 9.21 -4.40
C ARG A 123 7.24 9.42 -4.47
N LYS A 124 7.69 10.66 -4.62
CA LYS A 124 9.12 10.96 -4.69
C LYS A 124 9.87 10.54 -3.41
N ILE A 125 9.25 10.71 -2.24
CA ILE A 125 9.82 10.25 -0.96
C ILE A 125 9.88 8.72 -0.94
N MET A 126 8.78 8.05 -1.31
CA MET A 126 8.71 6.59 -1.33
C MET A 126 9.77 5.96 -2.22
N LEU A 127 10.00 6.53 -3.41
CA LEU A 127 11.06 6.11 -4.34
C LEU A 127 12.49 6.32 -3.82
N GLY A 128 12.66 7.07 -2.73
CA GLY A 128 13.93 7.20 -2.03
C GLY A 128 14.21 6.04 -1.06
N PHE A 129 13.22 5.23 -0.71
CA PHE A 129 13.43 4.08 0.16
C PHE A 129 13.97 2.87 -0.62
N PRO A 130 14.94 2.12 -0.05
CA PRO A 130 15.40 0.87 -0.64
C PRO A 130 14.25 -0.11 -0.85
N GLY A 131 14.24 -0.83 -1.97
CA GLY A 131 13.19 -1.79 -2.29
C GLY A 131 11.93 -1.19 -2.92
N PHE A 132 11.87 0.12 -3.14
CA PHE A 132 10.79 0.79 -3.86
C PHE A 132 11.23 1.22 -5.26
N ASP A 133 10.37 1.05 -6.25
CA ASP A 133 10.61 1.50 -7.62
C ASP A 133 9.39 2.19 -8.23
N GLY A 134 9.56 2.76 -9.43
CA GLY A 134 8.53 3.53 -10.11
C GLY A 134 7.38 2.72 -10.69
N GLY A 135 7.43 1.39 -10.59
CA GLY A 135 6.69 0.46 -11.43
C GLY A 135 7.12 0.53 -12.90
N THR A 136 6.76 -0.49 -13.69
CA THR A 136 6.59 -0.34 -15.13
C THR A 136 5.19 0.21 -15.36
N GLU A 137 5.01 1.20 -16.23
CA GLU A 137 3.71 1.87 -16.48
C GLU A 137 2.56 0.95 -16.97
N ASP A 138 2.76 -0.37 -16.99
CA ASP A 138 1.89 -1.38 -17.60
C ASP A 138 1.15 -2.32 -16.62
N ILE A 139 1.38 -2.26 -15.30
CA ILE A 139 0.80 -3.26 -14.37
C ILE A 139 -0.72 -3.05 -14.15
N LEU A 140 -1.24 -1.83 -14.33
CA LEU A 140 -2.68 -1.54 -14.17
C LEU A 140 -3.59 -2.09 -15.28
N LYS A 141 -3.06 -2.69 -16.35
CA LYS A 141 -3.88 -3.36 -17.37
C LYS A 141 -4.48 -4.70 -16.92
N ARG A 142 -4.19 -5.17 -15.69
CA ARG A 142 -4.55 -6.51 -15.22
C ARG A 142 -5.75 -6.59 -14.26
N PHE A 143 -6.41 -5.47 -13.96
CA PHE A 143 -7.55 -5.43 -13.04
C PHE A 143 -8.88 -4.99 -13.70
N HIS A 144 -9.04 -5.22 -15.00
CA HIS A 144 -10.33 -5.12 -15.71
C HIS A 144 -10.71 -6.46 -16.33
#